data_AF-A0A359EA40-F1
#
_entry.id   AF-A0A359EA40-F1
#
_cell.length_a   1.000
_cell.length_b   1.000
_cell.length_c   1.000
_cell.angle_alpha   90.00
_cell.angle_beta   90.00
_cell.angle_gamma   90.00
#
_symmetry.space_group_name_H-M   'P 1'
#
loop_
_entity.id
_entity.type
_entity.pdbx_description
1 polymer ?
#
loop_
_entity_poly.entity_id
_entity_poly.type
_entity_poly.pdbx_seq_one_letter_code
_entity_poly.pdbx_strand_id
1 'polypeptide(L)' 'MMRFDRFTERAQEAAQRAAEIIQRYGHNQIDTEHILLALIEQPQGVVPQLLETLKVDDKALTERLDYVLRTSPKAN' A
#
# COMPACT_ATOMS: atom_id res chain seq x y z
N MET A 1 11.95 -7.54 -13.23
CA MET A 1 10.99 -6.43 -13.22
C MET A 1 9.61 -7.06 -13.20
N MET A 2 8.80 -6.80 -12.16
CA MET A 2 7.44 -7.35 -12.11
C MET A 2 6.64 -6.83 -13.30
N ARG A 3 5.98 -7.75 -14.02
CA ARG A 3 5.16 -7.44 -15.20
C ARG A 3 3.74 -7.16 -14.75
N PHE A 4 3.38 -5.87 -14.73
CA PHE A 4 2.03 -5.41 -14.39
C PHE A 4 1.23 -4.95 -15.62
N ASP A 5 1.69 -5.28 -16.82
CA ASP A 5 1.12 -4.89 -18.12
C ASP A 5 -0.34 -5.35 -18.35
N ARG A 6 -0.84 -6.26 -17.51
CA ARG A 6 -2.24 -6.73 -17.51
C ARG A 6 -3.16 -6.00 -16.53
N PHE A 7 -2.62 -5.14 -15.68
CA PHE A 7 -3.40 -4.33 -14.74
C PHE A 7 -3.78 -2.99 -15.36
N THR A 8 -4.82 -2.36 -14.81
CA THR A 8 -5.13 -0.96 -15.14
C THR A 8 -3.95 -0.06 -14.78
N GLU A 9 -3.80 1.07 -15.45
CA GLU A 9 -2.70 2.03 -15.18
C GLU A 9 -2.61 2.38 -13.69
N ARG A 10 -3.75 2.66 -13.05
CA ARG A 10 -3.81 2.91 -11.60
C ARG A 10 -3.34 1.74 -10.73
N ALA A 11 -3.63 0.51 -11.12
CA ALA A 11 -3.15 -0.66 -10.38
C ALA A 11 -1.64 -0.88 -10.61
N GLN A 12 -1.11 -0.53 -11.78
CA GLN A 12 0.34 -0.54 -12.04
C GLN A 12 1.05 0.50 -11.17
N GLU A 13 0.51 1.73 -11.07
CA GLU A 13 1.03 2.78 -10.18
C GLU A 13 1.03 2.35 -8.72
N ALA A 14 -0.06 1.74 -8.24
CA ALA A 14 -0.15 1.22 -6.87
C ALA A 14 0.89 0.13 -6.61
N ALA A 15 1.11 -0.77 -7.58
CA ALA A 15 2.12 -1.81 -7.47
C ALA A 15 3.56 -1.24 -7.46
N GLN A 16 3.82 -0.19 -8.25
CA GLN A 16 5.08 0.52 -8.24
C GLN A 16 5.33 1.23 -6.90
N ARG A 17 4.31 1.90 -6.36
CA ARG A 17 4.36 2.51 -5.02
C ARG A 17 4.58 1.48 -3.92
N ALA A 18 3.98 0.30 -4.01
CA ALA A 18 4.22 -0.77 -3.04
C ALA A 18 5.71 -1.19 -3.03
N ALA A 19 6.37 -1.19 -4.20
CA ALA A 19 7.82 -1.43 -4.28
C ALA A 19 8.65 -0.31 -3.63
N GLU A 20 8.22 0.95 -3.71
CA GLU A 20 8.85 2.06 -2.98
C GLU A 20 8.66 1.93 -1.45
N ILE A 21 7.48 1.48 -1.03
CA ILE A 21 7.16 1.24 0.39
C ILE A 21 8.05 0.14 0.97
N ILE A 22 8.30 -0.95 0.24
CA ILE A 22 9.29 -1.97 0.67
C ILE A 22 10.62 -1.32 1.06
N GLN A 23 11.14 -0.43 0.20
CA GLN A 23 12.41 0.24 0.44
C GLN A 23 12.34 1.16 1.66
N ARG A 24 11.21 1.87 1.85
CA ARG A 24 10.96 2.74 3.01
C ARG A 24 11.02 1.98 4.33
N TYR A 25 10.46 0.77 4.37
CA TYR A 25 10.42 -0.07 5.58
C TYR A 25 11.59 -1.07 5.68
N GLY A 26 12.43 -1.16 4.65
CA GLY A 26 13.58 -2.06 4.62
C GLY A 26 13.20 -3.54 4.56
N HIS A 27 12.06 -3.84 3.93
CA HIS A 27 11.62 -5.20 3.67
C HIS A 27 12.25 -5.72 2.36
N ASN A 28 12.14 -7.01 2.09
CA ASN A 28 12.65 -7.63 0.86
C ASN A 28 11.54 -8.33 0.04
N GLN A 29 10.30 -8.35 0.54
CA GLN A 29 9.12 -8.91 -0.12
C GLN A 29 7.94 -7.95 -0.03
N ILE A 30 7.08 -7.95 -1.06
CA ILE A 30 5.76 -7.31 -0.99
C ILE A 30 4.79 -8.25 -0.28
N ASP A 31 4.29 -7.78 0.85
CA ASP A 31 3.09 -8.34 1.49
C ASP A 31 1.89 -7.39 1.40
N THR A 32 0.73 -7.86 1.83
CA THR A 32 -0.56 -7.18 1.73
C THR A 32 -0.57 -5.76 2.28
N GLU A 33 0.16 -5.50 3.35
CA GLU A 33 0.25 -4.23 4.04
C GLU A 33 0.88 -3.15 3.15
N HIS A 34 1.87 -3.52 2.33
CA HIS A 34 2.52 -2.60 1.39
C HIS A 34 1.56 -2.20 0.27
N ILE A 35 0.81 -3.18 -0.25
CA ILE A 35 -0.18 -2.94 -1.30
C ILE A 35 -1.33 -2.09 -0.76
N LEU A 36 -1.81 -2.38 0.45
CA LEU A 36 -2.88 -1.61 1.07
C LEU A 36 -2.44 -0.16 1.34
N LEU A 37 -1.24 0.04 1.90
CA LEU A 37 -0.70 1.37 2.11
C LEU A 37 -0.50 2.12 0.78
N ALA A 38 -0.04 1.44 -0.28
CA ALA A 38 0.08 2.05 -1.60
C ALA A 38 -1.27 2.49 -2.18
N LEU A 39 -2.33 1.71 -1.97
CA LEU A 39 -3.68 2.05 -2.43
C LEU A 39 -4.30 3.20 -1.63
N ILE A 40 -4.06 3.26 -0.32
CA ILE A 40 -4.52 4.36 0.54
C ILE A 40 -3.78 5.65 0.20
N GLU A 41 -2.46 5.59 0.00
CA GLU A 41 -1.64 6.76 -0.38
C GLU A 41 -1.78 7.14 -1.88
N GLN A 42 -2.58 6.41 -2.67
CA GLN A 42 -2.73 6.69 -4.10
C GLN A 42 -3.53 8.00 -4.32
N PRO A 43 -2.93 9.03 -4.97
CA PRO A 43 -3.62 10.27 -5.27
C PRO A 43 -4.84 10.02 -6.16
N GLN A 44 -6.00 10.54 -5.75
CA GLN A 44 -7.27 10.36 -6.47
C GLN A 44 -7.62 8.88 -6.70
N GLY A 45 -7.13 7.99 -5.82
CA GLY A 45 -7.42 6.57 -5.84
C GLY A 45 -8.88 6.27 -5.46
N VAL A 46 -9.35 5.09 -5.84
CA VAL A 46 -10.69 4.61 -5.48
C VAL A 46 -10.73 4.19 -4.00
N VAL A 47 -9.63 3.68 -3.45
CA VAL A 47 -9.58 3.17 -2.08
C VAL A 47 -9.84 4.27 -1.03
N PRO A 48 -9.22 5.47 -1.08
CA PRO A 48 -9.57 6.56 -0.17
C PRO A 48 -11.06 6.93 -0.20
N GLN A 49 -11.68 6.98 -1.39
CA GLN A 49 -13.11 7.27 -1.56
C GLN A 49 -14.00 6.17 -0.95
N LEU A 50 -13.58 4.91 -1.06
CA LEU A 50 -14.26 3.77 -0.44
C LEU A 50 -14.17 3.84 1.08
N LEU A 51 -13.00 4.16 1.64
CA LEU A 51 -12.83 4.32 3.09
C LEU A 51 -13.73 5.43 3.64
N GLU A 52 -13.81 6.56 2.94
CA GLU A 52 -14.74 7.65 3.29
C GLU A 52 -16.20 7.19 3.26
N THR A 53 -16.60 6.48 2.20
CA THR A 53 -17.97 5.92 2.07
C THR A 53 -18.30 4.95 3.21
N LEU A 54 -17.31 4.15 3.63
CA LEU A 54 -17.42 3.19 4.72
C LEU A 54 -17.27 3.84 6.12
N LYS A 55 -17.03 5.15 6.19
CA LYS A 55 -16.77 5.91 7.42
C LYS A 55 -15.59 5.35 8.22
N VAL A 56 -14.57 4.88 7.52
CA VAL A 56 -13.30 4.46 8.10
C VAL A 56 -12.39 5.66 8.20
N ASP A 57 -11.76 5.86 9.36
CA ASP A 57 -10.72 6.86 9.55
C ASP A 57 -9.44 6.41 8.83
N ASP A 58 -9.13 7.08 7.73
CA ASP A 58 -7.99 6.81 6.86
C ASP A 58 -6.66 7.01 7.59
N LYS A 59 -6.57 8.03 8.45
CA LYS A 59 -5.40 8.34 9.26
C LYS A 59 -5.17 7.23 10.28
N ALA A 60 -6.19 6.83 11.02
CA ALA A 60 -6.07 5.76 12.01
C ALA A 60 -5.66 4.42 11.36
N LEU A 61 -6.21 4.10 10.18
CA LEU A 61 -5.82 2.91 9.43
C LEU A 61 -4.36 2.98 8.95
N THR A 62 -3.93 4.15 8.46
CA THR A 62 -2.56 4.37 8.00
C THR A 62 -1.55 4.28 9.16
N GLU A 63 -1.86 4.87 10.31
CA GLU A 63 -1.05 4.76 11.53
C GLU A 63 -0.92 3.29 11.98
N ARG A 64 -2.02 2.53 11.89
CA ARG A 64 -1.99 1.10 12.22
C ARG A 64 -1.12 0.31 11.25
N LEU A 65 -1.19 0.61 9.95
CA LEU A 65 -0.35 -0.02 8.93
C LEU A 65 1.14 0.31 9.12
N ASP A 66 1.48 1.56 9.44
CA ASP A 66 2.85 1.97 9.74
C ASP A 66 3.41 1.19 10.94
N TYR A 67 2.63 1.04 12.01
CA TYR A 67 3.03 0.21 13.14
C TYR A 67 3.27 -1.25 12.74
N VAL A 68 2.36 -1.86 11.97
CA VAL A 68 2.52 -3.25 11.52
C VAL A 68 3.79 -3.38 10.68
N LEU A 69 3.97 -2.53 9.68
CA LEU A 69 5.15 -2.55 8.82
C LEU A 69 6.46 -2.34 9.58
N ARG A 70 6.49 -1.51 10.64
CA ARG A 70 7.70 -1.33 11.47
C ARG A 70 8.02 -2.52 12.37
N THR A 71 7.01 -3.29 12.76
CA THR A 71 7.15 -4.39 13.73
C THR A 71 7.23 -5.77 13.06
N SER A 72 6.85 -5.86 11.79
CA SER A 72 6.95 -7.07 10.99
C SER A 72 8.42 -7.45 10.68
N PRO A 73 8.71 -8.75 10.49
CA PRO A 73 10.01 -9.19 10.01
C PRO A 73 10.36 -8.55 8.67
N LYS A 74 11.63 -8.17 8.51
CA LYS A 74 12.13 -7.61 7.24
C LYS A 74 12.17 -8.63 6.10
N ALA A 75 12.09 -9.90 6.45
CA ALA A 75 12.01 -11.05 5.57
C ALA A 75 10.97 -12.01 6.15
N ASN A 76 9.91 -12.27 5.40
CA ASN A 76 8.99 -13.38 5.64
C ASN A 76 9.50 -14.65 4.95
#